data_AF-A0A3B1ABT5-F1
#
_entry.id   AF-A0A3B1ABT5-F1
#
_cell.length_a   1.000
_cell.length_b   1.000
_cell.length_c   1.000
_cell.angle_alpha   90.00
_cell.angle_beta   90.00
_cell.angle_gamma   90.00
#
_symmetry.space_group_name_H-M   'P 1'
#
loop_
_entity.id
_entity.type
_entity.pdbx_description
1 polymer ?
#
loop_
_entity_poly.entity_id
_entity_poly.type
_entity_poly.pdbx_seq_one_letter_code
_entity_poly.pdbx_strand_id
1 'polypeptide(L)'
;MSSVLENRLEKIINSQAVAALQSSLIGLEKECLRVNNQGNISQSAHPEKLGSALTHPYITTDYSEALLEFITPPYKSVDDALAFLCDTQ
;
A
#
# COMPACT_ATOMS: atom_id res chain seq x y z
N MET A 1 -23.59 2.10 24.12
CA MET A 1 -23.14 1.99 22.72
C MET A 1 -24.27 2.45 21.81
N SER A 2 -23.99 2.85 20.56
CA SER A 2 -25.05 3.25 19.61
C SER A 2 -25.88 2.01 19.23
N SER A 3 -27.19 2.02 19.44
CA SER A 3 -28.10 0.92 19.09
C SER A 3 -28.04 0.54 17.60
N VAL A 4 -27.60 1.45 16.74
CA VAL A 4 -27.36 1.19 15.31
C VAL A 4 -26.16 0.28 15.09
N LEU A 5 -25.09 0.43 15.87
CA LEU A 5 -23.90 -0.42 15.78
C LEU A 5 -24.23 -1.86 16.19
N GLU A 6 -24.95 -2.02 17.30
CA GLU A 6 -25.37 -3.34 17.82
C GLU A 6 -26.21 -4.10 16.79
N ASN A 7 -27.24 -3.45 16.23
CA ASN A 7 -28.06 -4.04 15.16
C ASN A 7 -27.27 -4.42 13.91
N ARG A 8 -26.21 -3.67 13.55
CA ARG A 8 -25.35 -3.99 12.39
C ARG A 8 -24.44 -5.17 12.67
N LEU A 9 -23.86 -5.23 13.87
CA LEU A 9 -23.02 -6.35 14.30
C LEU A 9 -23.83 -7.65 14.34
N GLU A 10 -25.04 -7.62 14.91
CA GLU A 10 -25.94 -8.78 14.92
C GLU A 10 -26.23 -9.28 13.50
N LYS A 11 -26.49 -8.37 12.54
CA LYS A 11 -26.71 -8.76 11.14
C LYS A 11 -25.48 -9.41 10.51
N ILE A 12 -24.28 -8.90 10.79
CA ILE A 12 -23.04 -9.49 10.28
C ILE A 12 -22.84 -10.89 10.85
N ILE A 13 -22.97 -11.03 12.18
CA ILE A 13 -22.80 -12.30 12.90
C ILE A 13 -23.80 -13.35 12.42
N ASN A 14 -25.06 -12.96 12.24
CA ASN A 14 -26.14 -13.86 11.83
C ASN A 14 -26.17 -14.13 10.31
N SER A 15 -25.15 -13.69 9.56
CA SER A 15 -25.05 -13.90 8.12
C SER A 15 -23.77 -14.65 7.75
N GLN A 16 -23.61 -15.02 6.48
CA GLN A 16 -22.34 -15.56 5.97
C GLN A 16 -21.26 -14.48 5.74
N ALA A 17 -21.52 -13.21 6.09
CA ALA A 17 -20.61 -12.10 5.85
C ALA A 17 -19.27 -12.25 6.59
N VAL A 18 -19.24 -12.95 7.74
CA VAL A 18 -17.98 -13.17 8.49
C VAL A 18 -16.93 -13.89 7.65
N ALA A 19 -17.32 -14.92 6.89
CA ALA A 19 -16.42 -15.65 6.02
C ALA A 19 -15.96 -14.79 4.82
N ALA A 20 -16.86 -13.96 4.29
CA ALA A 20 -16.51 -13.02 3.22
C ALA A 20 -15.49 -11.96 3.69
N LEU A 21 -15.64 -11.44 4.92
CA LEU A 21 -14.70 -10.48 5.51
C LEU A 21 -13.30 -11.08 5.65
N GLN A 22 -13.19 -12.36 6.03
CA GLN A 22 -11.91 -13.07 6.10
C GLN A 22 -11.24 -13.29 4.73
N SER A 23 -11.98 -13.17 3.63
CA SER A 23 -11.45 -13.32 2.26
C SER A 23 -11.01 -12.02 1.61
N SER A 24 -11.06 -10.90 2.34
CA SER A 24 -10.63 -9.58 1.86
C SER A 24 -9.14 -9.61 1.46
N LEU A 25 -8.82 -8.86 0.41
CA LEU A 25 -7.44 -8.65 0.00
C LEU A 25 -6.90 -7.33 0.53
N ILE A 26 -5.59 -7.25 0.69
CA ILE A 26 -4.86 -6.15 1.30
C ILE A 26 -3.79 -5.68 0.33
N GLY A 27 -3.81 -4.41 -0.04
CA GLY A 27 -2.74 -3.74 -0.79
C GLY A 27 -2.20 -2.57 0.02
N LEU A 28 -0.92 -2.26 -0.15
CA LEU A 28 -0.25 -1.15 0.52
C LEU A 28 0.37 -0.21 -0.53
N GLU A 29 0.22 1.09 -0.27
CA GLU A 29 0.91 2.17 -0.98
C GLU A 29 1.75 2.92 0.05
N LYS A 30 3.04 3.12 -0.24
CA LYS A 30 3.96 3.84 0.63
C LYS A 30 4.77 4.86 -0.16
N GLU A 31 4.64 6.12 0.24
CA GLU A 31 5.40 7.22 -0.33
C GLU A 31 6.64 7.58 0.50
N CYS A 32 7.75 7.88 -0.16
CA CYS A 32 8.93 8.48 0.48
C CYS A 32 9.72 9.40 -0.45
N LEU A 33 10.22 10.51 0.12
CA LEU A 33 11.09 11.42 -0.62
C LEU A 33 12.51 10.85 -0.70
N ARG A 34 13.06 10.79 -1.91
CA ARG A 34 14.49 10.60 -2.11
C ARG A 34 15.23 11.83 -1.60
N VAL A 35 16.25 11.63 -0.78
CA VAL A 35 17.08 12.70 -0.22
C VAL A 35 18.55 12.49 -0.54
N ASN A 36 19.32 13.57 -0.55
CA ASN A 36 20.78 13.48 -0.62
C ASN A 36 21.38 13.27 0.79
N ASN A 37 22.71 13.10 0.86
CA ASN A 37 23.42 12.86 2.13
C ASN A 37 23.31 14.00 3.16
N GLN A 38 22.80 15.17 2.77
CA GLN A 38 22.56 16.33 3.63
C GLN A 38 21.10 16.40 4.10
N GLY A 39 20.25 15.46 3.69
CA GLY A 39 18.82 15.44 4.01
C GLY A 39 17.95 16.34 3.12
N ASN A 40 18.51 16.96 2.08
CA ASN A 40 17.76 17.78 1.14
C ASN A 40 17.05 16.89 0.10
N ILE A 41 15.87 17.31 -0.38
CA ILE A 41 15.14 16.62 -1.45
C ILE A 41 16.02 16.47 -2.68
N SER A 42 16.14 15.24 -3.18
CA SER A 42 16.94 14.93 -4.36
C SER A 42 16.45 15.70 -5.59
N GLN A 43 17.37 16.29 -6.33
CA GLN A 43 17.10 16.92 -7.63
C GLN A 43 17.49 16.01 -8.81
N SER A 44 17.93 14.78 -8.54
CA SER A 44 18.21 13.81 -9.60
C SER A 44 16.90 13.26 -10.16
N ALA A 45 16.89 12.90 -11.45
CA ALA A 45 15.79 12.18 -12.06
C ALA A 45 15.55 10.82 -11.37
N HIS A 46 14.40 10.22 -11.68
CA HIS A 46 14.03 8.86 -11.31
C HIS A 46 15.16 7.89 -11.68
N PRO A 47 15.62 7.02 -10.77
CA PRO A 47 16.73 6.13 -11.06
C PRO A 47 16.41 5.16 -12.21
N GLU A 48 17.21 5.17 -13.28
CA GLU A 48 17.00 4.31 -14.46
C GLU A 48 16.91 2.81 -14.12
N LYS A 49 17.59 2.37 -13.04
CA LYS A 49 17.56 0.98 -12.57
C LYS A 49 16.19 0.53 -12.05
N LEU A 50 15.33 1.47 -11.66
CA LEU A 50 13.95 1.19 -11.23
C LEU A 50 12.99 1.12 -12.42
N GLY A 51 13.48 1.38 -13.65
CA GLY A 51 12.70 1.32 -14.86
C GLY A 51 11.93 2.61 -15.13
N SER A 52 10.72 2.46 -15.66
CA SER A 52 9.85 3.58 -16.05
C SER A 52 8.76 3.76 -15.00
N ALA A 53 8.76 4.88 -14.29
CA ALA A 53 7.70 5.23 -13.34
C ALA A 53 6.29 5.15 -13.97
N LEU A 54 6.16 5.50 -15.26
CA LEU A 54 4.87 5.46 -15.97
C LEU A 54 4.26 4.05 -16.07
N THR A 55 5.08 3.00 -16.07
CA THR A 55 4.63 1.64 -16.43
C THR A 55 5.12 0.54 -15.48
N HIS A 56 6.03 0.84 -14.56
CA HIS A 56 6.54 -0.16 -13.63
C HIS A 56 5.45 -0.51 -12.60
N PRO A 57 5.14 -1.80 -12.38
CA PRO A 57 3.92 -2.20 -11.69
C PRO A 57 3.97 -2.00 -10.16
N TYR A 58 5.14 -1.82 -9.58
CA TYR A 58 5.34 -1.83 -8.12
C TYR A 58 6.09 -0.60 -7.57
N ILE A 59 6.68 0.20 -8.45
CA ILE A 59 7.54 1.33 -8.09
C ILE A 59 7.23 2.43 -9.08
N THR A 60 6.77 3.58 -8.60
CA THR A 60 6.46 4.74 -9.42
C THR A 60 6.89 6.01 -8.68
N THR A 61 6.51 7.16 -9.22
CA THR A 61 6.55 8.45 -8.55
C THR A 61 5.14 9.01 -8.43
N ASP A 62 4.83 9.63 -7.30
CA ASP A 62 3.58 10.40 -7.12
C ASP A 62 3.80 11.86 -7.58
N TYR A 63 3.43 12.87 -6.79
CA TYR A 63 3.38 14.28 -7.21
C TYR A 63 4.69 14.82 -7.81
N SER A 64 5.84 14.35 -7.33
CA SER A 64 7.14 14.86 -7.75
C SER A 64 8.08 13.75 -8.19
N GLU A 65 9.01 14.09 -9.09
CA GLU A 65 10.09 13.20 -9.55
C GLU A 65 10.89 12.57 -8.39
N ALA A 66 10.97 13.25 -7.24
CA ALA A 66 11.70 12.80 -6.06
C ALA A 66 10.85 11.98 -5.07
N LEU A 67 9.53 11.96 -5.20
CA LEU A 67 8.61 11.26 -4.32
C LEU A 67 8.36 9.86 -4.88
N LEU A 68 9.14 8.88 -4.43
CA LEU A 68 8.92 7.48 -4.79
C LEU A 68 7.66 6.97 -4.11
N GLU A 69 6.93 6.13 -4.84
CA GLU A 69 5.78 5.39 -4.34
C GLU A 69 5.98 3.90 -4.61
N PHE A 70 5.82 3.09 -3.55
CA PHE A 70 5.88 1.63 -3.61
C PHE A 70 4.47 1.07 -3.48
N ILE A 71 4.07 0.23 -4.43
CA ILE A 71 2.71 -0.30 -4.54
C ILE A 71 2.79 -1.83 -4.51
N THR A 72 2.14 -2.46 -3.53
CA THR A 72 2.09 -3.93 -3.45
C THR A 72 0.95 -4.48 -4.31
N PRO A 73 1.09 -5.70 -4.86
CA PRO A 73 -0.08 -6.49 -5.26
C PRO A 73 -1.07 -6.68 -4.10
N PRO A 74 -2.33 -7.04 -4.38
CA PRO A 74 -3.28 -7.42 -3.36
C PRO A 74 -2.96 -8.81 -2.79
N TYR A 75 -2.78 -8.92 -1.47
CA TYR A 75 -2.49 -10.16 -0.74
C TYR A 75 -3.62 -10.57 0.19
N LYS A 76 -3.64 -11.86 0.57
CA LYS A 76 -4.63 -12.40 1.53
C LYS A 76 -4.22 -12.19 3.00
N SER A 77 -2.96 -11.83 3.26
CA SER A 77 -2.44 -11.62 4.60
C SER A 77 -1.67 -10.31 4.68
N VAL A 78 -1.68 -9.70 5.87
CA VAL A 78 -0.89 -8.49 6.16
C VAL A 78 0.60 -8.81 6.05
N ASP A 79 1.01 -9.98 6.54
CA ASP A 79 2.41 -10.40 6.57
C ASP A 79 2.98 -10.53 5.15
N ASP A 80 2.22 -11.10 4.20
CA ASP A 80 2.66 -11.21 2.79
C ASP A 80 2.79 -9.83 2.13
N ALA A 81 1.84 -8.91 2.39
CA ALA A 81 1.91 -7.55 1.85
C ALA A 81 3.12 -6.78 2.41
N LEU A 82 3.39 -6.92 3.71
CA LEU A 82 4.56 -6.32 4.37
C LEU A 82 5.87 -6.95 3.90
N ALA A 83 5.91 -8.27 3.68
CA ALA A 83 7.08 -8.96 3.15
C ALA A 83 7.42 -8.46 1.74
N PHE A 84 6.42 -8.36 0.85
CA PHE A 84 6.62 -7.82 -0.50
C PHE A 84 7.11 -6.36 -0.46
N LEU A 85 6.49 -5.52 0.38
CA LEU A 85 6.93 -4.13 0.56
C LEU A 85 8.38 -4.05 1.07
N CYS A 86 8.77 -4.97 1.96
CA CYS A 86 10.14 -5.04 2.49
C CYS A 86 11.17 -5.37 1.40
N ASP A 87 10.84 -6.30 0.50
CA ASP A 87 11.73 -6.72 -0.59
C ASP A 87 11.85 -5.65 -1.70
N THR A 88 10.85 -4.77 -1.82
CA THR A 88 10.77 -3.79 -2.92
C THR A 88 11.50 -2.47 -2.63
N GLN A 89 11.72 -2.13 -1.35
CA GLN A 89 12.23 -0.81 -0.90
C GLN A 89 13.73 -0.74 -0.62
#